data_AF-A0A3M2W7A8-F1
#
_entry.id   AF-A0A3M2W7A8-F1
#
_cell.length_a   1.000
_cell.length_b   1.000
_cell.length_c   1.000
_cell.angle_alpha   90.00
_cell.angle_beta   90.00
_cell.angle_gamma   90.00
#
_symmetry.space_group_name_H-M   'P 1'
#
loop_
_entity.id
_entity.type
_entity.pdbx_description
1 polymer ?
#
loop_
_entity_poly.entity_id
_entity_poly.type
_entity_poly.pdbx_seq_one_letter_code
_entity_poly.pdbx_strand_id
1 'polypeptide(L)'
;ILTPGANGHMGFNGESALDALLSSNTATGWGPWHESGHQRQMSPMTWDTGSGMTEVTVNLYSLATQENLEGRASRLDVYYPVIKQYLSLASKDFNAIPDAFHKVTMLWQLRLTFGTSFYPQLHQRYRMMQDPPSKSDDKAQRFIVETSLLSNTDLSSFFDKWGLYSTLETLLQTNDLPPLTQPIWTTDSNTTFPLPMPVQKYIPELAHILLDVSADFRGTSFSVDKQWFWTFRYEFTKNGNVVAWVDRGQCVNCKASADGRMYVDCDVSSAPDELWTVQVIFDKAPYTLASSNITPLLLSAVKDFFADEHCRVIKPSVDQRSIDLLMSGLDMKKTGELAVRLLRRAQRLYLHTITSRIETGYIVVNVTFKDGRFREYDYVMRLGSVSARLLKGHAHESELNGNVWTGRANFGMHETISLTASTPSIEQPLLLFAATLTEQQLIDRLAWLLTDATMTHLQSYVDQAMINENYERAQGSFTNSSSRAIYLSKVNIAQSLLLKKTISKVVRTTDSLYVYFEGETFKTHNYKLYVNGVYASEVTQGHAYYSSVSNGIWSSVGKFDRDDHCEVSCGYKDATHILYESKRADTLSLSSEVPYADVTYCDHGL
;
A
#
# COMPACT_ATOMS: atom_id res chain seq x y z
N ILE A 1 32.04 -19.78 12.68
CA ILE A 1 30.61 -19.69 12.30
C ILE A 1 30.06 -18.41 12.91
N LEU A 2 29.37 -17.58 12.13
CA LEU A 2 28.61 -16.43 12.63
C LEU A 2 27.22 -16.93 13.03
N THR A 3 26.73 -16.53 14.21
CA THR A 3 25.36 -16.84 14.65
C THR A 3 24.52 -15.56 14.62
N PRO A 4 23.23 -15.63 14.23
CA PRO A 4 22.37 -14.46 14.09
C PRO A 4 22.44 -13.53 15.30
N GLY A 5 22.70 -12.25 15.06
CA GLY A 5 22.65 -11.23 16.09
C GLY A 5 21.22 -10.99 16.60
N ALA A 6 20.99 -11.15 17.91
CA ALA A 6 19.72 -10.85 18.56
C ALA A 6 19.96 -10.21 19.94
N ASN A 7 19.03 -9.35 20.40
CA ASN A 7 19.05 -8.72 21.73
C ASN A 7 20.35 -7.96 22.06
N GLY A 8 20.95 -7.28 21.08
CA GLY A 8 22.17 -6.49 21.27
C GLY A 8 23.47 -7.32 21.36
N HIS A 9 23.41 -8.60 21.05
CA HIS A 9 24.58 -9.49 21.04
C HIS A 9 24.87 -10.01 19.62
N MET A 10 26.14 -10.32 19.34
CA MET A 10 26.61 -11.04 18.14
C MET A 10 27.50 -12.20 18.59
N GLY A 11 27.33 -13.37 17.98
CA GLY A 11 28.19 -14.52 18.26
C GLY A 11 29.25 -14.70 17.19
N PHE A 12 30.51 -14.79 17.63
CA PHE A 12 31.67 -15.08 16.79
C PHE A 12 32.34 -16.35 17.28
N ASN A 13 32.46 -17.36 16.42
CA ASN A 13 33.10 -18.62 16.75
C ASN A 13 34.29 -18.91 15.82
N GLY A 14 35.48 -19.08 16.43
CA GLY A 14 36.74 -19.42 15.77
C GLY A 14 37.56 -18.19 15.34
N GLU A 15 38.83 -18.44 15.03
CA GLU A 15 39.83 -17.41 14.65
C GLU A 15 39.36 -16.59 13.44
N SER A 16 38.88 -17.24 12.38
CA SER A 16 38.45 -16.54 11.16
C SER A 16 37.28 -15.56 11.37
N ALA A 17 36.38 -15.85 12.31
CA ALA A 17 35.27 -14.95 12.63
C ALA A 17 35.75 -13.73 13.43
N LEU A 18 36.75 -13.92 14.31
CA LEU A 18 37.38 -12.85 15.06
C LEU A 18 38.24 -11.96 14.16
N ASP A 19 38.98 -12.54 13.22
CA ASP A 19 39.76 -11.81 12.22
C ASP A 19 38.86 -10.93 11.35
N ALA A 20 37.71 -11.44 10.91
CA ALA A 20 36.73 -10.67 10.15
C ALA A 20 36.16 -9.49 10.97
N LEU A 21 35.91 -9.69 12.27
CA LEU A 21 35.42 -8.64 13.18
C LEU A 21 36.43 -7.50 13.35
N LEU A 22 37.73 -7.83 13.41
CA LEU A 22 38.80 -6.86 13.62
C LEU A 22 39.34 -6.25 12.31
N SER A 23 38.82 -6.69 11.16
CA SER A 23 39.28 -6.29 9.83
C SER A 23 38.52 -5.08 9.29
N SER A 24 39.24 -4.13 8.70
CA SER A 24 38.67 -3.08 7.84
C SER A 24 38.66 -3.45 6.35
N ASN A 25 39.09 -4.67 6.01
CA ASN A 25 39.09 -5.15 4.63
C ASN A 25 37.66 -5.46 4.18
N THR A 26 37.17 -4.70 3.21
CA THR A 26 35.81 -4.83 2.69
C THR A 26 35.56 -6.17 1.99
N ALA A 27 36.61 -6.87 1.55
CA ALA A 27 36.50 -8.22 0.99
C ALA A 27 36.08 -9.27 2.03
N THR A 28 36.42 -9.08 3.31
CA THR A 28 36.15 -10.04 4.40
C THR A 28 35.22 -9.52 5.48
N GLY A 29 34.94 -8.21 5.51
CA GLY A 29 34.13 -7.53 6.55
C GLY A 29 32.61 -7.74 6.46
N TRP A 30 32.09 -8.39 5.40
CA TRP A 30 30.64 -8.49 5.17
C TRP A 30 29.89 -9.15 6.33
N GLY A 31 30.44 -10.23 6.89
CA GLY A 31 29.80 -11.02 7.95
C GLY A 31 29.44 -10.19 9.19
N PRO A 32 30.42 -9.56 9.86
CA PRO A 32 30.13 -8.67 11.00
C PRO A 32 29.14 -7.54 10.70
N TRP A 33 29.17 -6.95 9.49
CA TRP A 33 28.21 -5.91 9.11
C TRP A 33 26.80 -6.46 8.93
N HIS A 34 26.68 -7.67 8.38
CA HIS A 34 25.41 -8.38 8.21
C HIS A 34 24.78 -8.71 9.56
N GLU A 35 25.55 -9.23 10.51
CA GLU A 35 25.06 -9.51 11.88
C GLU A 35 24.66 -8.23 12.63
N SER A 36 25.41 -7.16 12.44
CA SER A 36 25.04 -5.82 12.91
C SER A 36 23.72 -5.34 12.26
N GLY A 37 23.47 -5.74 11.01
CA GLY A 37 22.21 -5.50 10.30
C GLY A 37 21.00 -6.13 10.99
N HIS A 38 21.09 -7.39 11.44
CA HIS A 38 20.01 -8.07 12.17
C HIS A 38 19.54 -7.28 13.40
N GLN A 39 20.45 -6.62 14.12
CA GLN A 39 20.12 -5.80 15.29
C GLN A 39 19.28 -4.56 14.97
N ARG A 40 19.32 -4.10 13.71
CA ARG A 40 18.62 -2.90 13.24
C ARG A 40 17.47 -3.25 12.29
N GLN A 41 17.23 -4.53 12.07
CA GLN A 41 16.21 -5.01 11.16
C GLN A 41 14.82 -4.68 11.70
N MET A 42 13.97 -4.11 10.85
CA MET A 42 12.61 -3.74 11.23
C MET A 42 11.65 -4.84 10.83
N SER A 43 11.04 -5.50 11.82
CA SER A 43 10.00 -6.51 11.58
C SER A 43 8.86 -5.99 10.67
N PRO A 44 8.35 -4.75 10.84
CA PRO A 44 7.29 -4.20 9.97
C PRO A 44 7.66 -4.04 8.49
N MET A 45 8.95 -4.09 8.14
CA MET A 45 9.46 -4.00 6.77
C MET A 45 10.04 -5.33 6.26
N THR A 46 9.96 -6.39 7.08
CA THR A 46 10.57 -7.70 6.79
C THR A 46 9.46 -8.76 6.78
N TRP A 47 9.07 -9.18 5.58
CA TRP A 47 8.03 -10.19 5.37
C TRP A 47 8.61 -11.58 5.13
N ASP A 48 7.83 -12.60 5.48
CA ASP A 48 8.26 -14.01 5.46
C ASP A 48 7.68 -14.81 4.29
N THR A 49 6.96 -14.15 3.37
CA THR A 49 6.37 -14.79 2.20
C THR A 49 7.44 -15.36 1.26
N GLY A 50 7.18 -16.54 0.67
CA GLY A 50 8.12 -17.25 -0.22
C GLY A 50 9.44 -17.62 0.47
N SER A 51 10.57 -17.21 -0.11
CA SER A 51 11.90 -17.39 0.50
C SER A 51 12.26 -16.34 1.57
N GLY A 52 11.30 -15.47 1.94
CA GLY A 52 11.43 -14.51 3.04
C GLY A 52 12.38 -13.33 2.77
N MET A 53 12.43 -12.40 3.73
CA MET A 53 13.26 -11.18 3.67
C MET A 53 14.24 -11.05 4.85
N THR A 54 14.24 -11.99 5.80
CA THR A 54 15.08 -11.96 7.01
C THR A 54 16.57 -11.86 6.69
N GLU A 55 17.06 -12.66 5.75
CA GLU A 55 18.46 -12.61 5.31
C GLU A 55 18.72 -11.57 4.20
N VAL A 56 17.69 -10.80 3.82
CA VAL A 56 17.73 -9.86 2.70
C VAL A 56 17.84 -8.42 3.20
N THR A 57 16.90 -7.96 4.02
CA THR A 57 16.85 -6.55 4.44
C THR A 57 18.05 -6.16 5.31
N VAL A 58 18.67 -7.12 6.01
CA VAL A 58 19.92 -6.90 6.76
C VAL A 58 21.09 -6.49 5.88
N ASN A 59 21.13 -6.97 4.63
CA ASN A 59 22.23 -6.66 3.72
C ASN A 59 22.23 -5.18 3.28
N LEU A 60 21.15 -4.42 3.51
CA LEU A 60 21.15 -2.97 3.31
C LEU A 60 22.20 -2.27 4.19
N TYR A 61 22.40 -2.77 5.42
CA TYR A 61 23.41 -2.21 6.33
C TYR A 61 24.82 -2.54 5.85
N SER A 62 25.07 -3.79 5.41
CA SER A 62 26.35 -4.19 4.83
C SER A 62 26.69 -3.43 3.56
N LEU A 63 25.71 -3.22 2.67
CA LEU A 63 25.87 -2.43 1.45
C LEU A 63 26.18 -0.96 1.77
N ALA A 64 25.51 -0.37 2.76
CA ALA A 64 25.79 0.99 3.20
C ALA A 64 27.19 1.12 3.83
N THR A 65 27.64 0.13 4.60
CA THR A 65 29.02 0.11 5.12
C THR A 65 30.03 -0.01 3.99
N GLN A 66 29.82 -0.92 3.04
CA GLN A 66 30.70 -1.06 1.88
C GLN A 66 30.75 0.25 1.07
N GLU A 67 29.60 0.87 0.81
CA GLU A 67 29.52 2.14 0.10
C GLU A 67 30.26 3.26 0.83
N ASN A 68 30.18 3.30 2.17
CA ASN A 68 30.92 4.29 2.96
C ASN A 68 32.45 4.12 2.84
N LEU A 69 32.93 2.87 2.81
CA LEU A 69 34.36 2.55 2.79
C LEU A 69 34.96 2.60 1.38
N GLU A 70 34.22 2.19 0.36
CA GLU A 70 34.70 2.08 -1.04
C GLU A 70 34.19 3.22 -1.95
N GLY A 71 33.27 4.04 -1.46
CA GLY A 71 32.54 5.03 -2.27
C GLY A 71 31.41 4.42 -3.12
N ARG A 72 31.23 3.08 -3.10
CA ARG A 72 30.14 2.36 -3.77
C ARG A 72 29.94 0.95 -3.19
N ALA A 73 28.77 0.35 -3.40
CA ALA A 73 28.50 -1.03 -2.99
C ALA A 73 28.86 -2.04 -4.10
N SER A 74 30.14 -2.37 -4.24
CA SER A 74 30.66 -3.23 -5.32
C SER A 74 30.22 -4.70 -5.26
N ARG A 75 29.74 -5.18 -4.10
CA ARG A 75 29.31 -6.58 -3.91
C ARG A 75 28.20 -6.99 -4.87
N LEU A 76 27.35 -6.06 -5.30
CA LEU A 76 26.21 -6.36 -6.18
C LEU A 76 26.58 -6.54 -7.65
N ASP A 77 27.79 -6.12 -8.05
CA ASP A 77 28.20 -6.07 -9.46
C ASP A 77 28.09 -7.42 -10.16
N VAL A 78 28.47 -8.49 -9.46
CA VAL A 78 28.45 -9.86 -9.98
C VAL A 78 27.03 -10.38 -10.23
N TYR A 79 26.02 -9.77 -9.60
CA TYR A 79 24.62 -10.19 -9.71
C TYR A 79 23.83 -9.41 -10.76
N TYR A 80 24.29 -8.23 -11.20
CA TYR A 80 23.55 -7.46 -12.21
C TYR A 80 23.25 -8.22 -13.52
N PRO A 81 24.13 -9.07 -14.07
CA PRO A 81 23.81 -9.85 -15.26
C PRO A 81 22.62 -10.80 -15.07
N VAL A 82 22.57 -11.53 -13.96
CA VAL A 82 21.45 -12.45 -13.65
C VAL A 82 20.17 -11.68 -13.31
N ILE A 83 20.28 -10.51 -12.66
CA ILE A 83 19.13 -9.63 -12.43
C ILE A 83 18.56 -9.10 -13.75
N LYS A 84 19.39 -8.70 -14.71
CA LYS A 84 18.92 -8.30 -16.05
C LYS A 84 18.20 -9.43 -16.76
N GLN A 85 18.68 -10.67 -16.63
CA GLN A 85 18.00 -11.85 -17.16
C GLN A 85 16.67 -12.11 -16.45
N TYR A 86 16.62 -11.99 -15.12
CA TYR A 86 15.37 -12.14 -14.37
C TYR A 86 14.32 -11.08 -14.79
N LEU A 87 14.73 -9.82 -14.90
CA LEU A 87 13.84 -8.71 -15.25
C LEU A 87 13.33 -8.78 -16.71
N SER A 88 13.98 -9.55 -17.59
CA SER A 88 13.52 -9.78 -18.96
C SER A 88 12.51 -10.93 -19.09
N LEU A 89 12.29 -11.71 -18.03
CA LEU A 89 11.28 -12.76 -18.02
C LEU A 89 9.88 -12.18 -18.17
N ALA A 90 9.00 -12.89 -18.88
CA ALA A 90 7.58 -12.54 -18.96
C ALA A 90 6.93 -12.73 -17.58
N SER A 91 7.05 -13.92 -17.01
CA SER A 91 6.54 -14.27 -15.67
C SER A 91 7.62 -14.03 -14.62
N LYS A 92 7.27 -13.32 -13.54
CA LYS A 92 8.18 -13.00 -12.43
C LYS A 92 7.45 -13.16 -11.11
N ASP A 93 8.20 -13.59 -10.11
CA ASP A 93 7.73 -13.76 -8.74
C ASP A 93 8.87 -13.39 -7.81
N PHE A 94 8.75 -12.21 -7.20
CA PHE A 94 9.79 -11.71 -6.30
C PHE A 94 9.97 -12.61 -5.07
N ASN A 95 8.87 -13.14 -4.53
CA ASN A 95 8.89 -13.93 -3.30
C ASN A 95 9.54 -15.29 -3.53
N ALA A 96 9.46 -15.83 -4.75
CA ALA A 96 10.10 -17.08 -5.13
C ALA A 96 11.62 -16.98 -5.40
N ILE A 97 12.22 -15.78 -5.45
CA ILE A 97 13.67 -15.61 -5.67
C ILE A 97 14.45 -16.23 -4.49
N PRO A 98 15.24 -17.31 -4.67
CA PRO A 98 15.88 -17.98 -3.54
C PRO A 98 17.09 -17.22 -2.97
N ASP A 99 17.80 -16.48 -3.82
CA ASP A 99 19.05 -15.82 -3.45
C ASP A 99 18.81 -14.44 -2.82
N ALA A 100 19.34 -14.22 -1.62
CA ALA A 100 19.17 -12.98 -0.88
C ALA A 100 19.84 -11.77 -1.56
N PHE A 101 20.97 -11.96 -2.26
CA PHE A 101 21.65 -10.89 -3.01
C PHE A 101 20.86 -10.49 -4.26
N HIS A 102 20.14 -11.44 -4.87
CA HIS A 102 19.23 -11.10 -5.96
C HIS A 102 18.09 -10.19 -5.46
N LYS A 103 17.48 -10.54 -4.32
CA LYS A 103 16.40 -9.73 -3.72
C LYS A 103 16.88 -8.37 -3.23
N VAL A 104 18.04 -8.30 -2.55
CA VAL A 104 18.55 -7.02 -2.03
C VAL A 104 18.93 -6.06 -3.17
N THR A 105 19.15 -6.55 -4.39
CA THR A 105 19.39 -5.69 -5.55
C THR A 105 18.19 -4.79 -5.83
N MET A 106 16.94 -5.28 -5.73
CA MET A 106 15.74 -4.44 -5.84
C MET A 106 15.75 -3.30 -4.81
N LEU A 107 16.08 -3.63 -3.56
CA LEU A 107 16.18 -2.65 -2.48
C LEU A 107 17.28 -1.62 -2.77
N TRP A 108 18.45 -2.08 -3.21
CA TRP A 108 19.56 -1.19 -3.51
C TRP A 108 19.34 -0.29 -4.72
N GLN A 109 18.53 -0.71 -5.70
CA GLN A 109 18.11 0.17 -6.80
C GLN A 109 17.34 1.39 -6.30
N LEU A 110 16.47 1.24 -5.29
CA LEU A 110 15.80 2.39 -4.65
C LEU A 110 16.82 3.33 -3.99
N ARG A 111 17.84 2.78 -3.32
CA ARG A 111 18.95 3.56 -2.76
C ARG A 111 19.76 4.31 -3.82
N LEU A 112 20.04 3.69 -4.97
CA LEU A 112 20.75 4.33 -6.08
C LEU A 112 19.91 5.42 -6.76
N THR A 113 18.58 5.23 -6.83
CA THR A 113 17.65 6.21 -7.40
C THR A 113 17.40 7.41 -6.48
N PHE A 114 17.15 7.18 -5.19
CA PHE A 114 16.70 8.22 -4.26
C PHE A 114 17.81 8.75 -3.33
N GLY A 115 19.01 8.17 -3.38
CA GLY A 115 20.18 8.66 -2.65
C GLY A 115 20.32 8.14 -1.22
N THR A 116 21.40 8.57 -0.55
CA THR A 116 21.83 8.14 0.81
C THR A 116 20.76 8.30 1.88
N SER A 117 19.92 9.31 1.74
CA SER A 117 18.90 9.66 2.72
C SER A 117 17.64 8.80 2.66
N PHE A 118 17.48 7.97 1.62
CA PHE A 118 16.24 7.20 1.39
C PHE A 118 15.94 6.21 2.53
N TYR A 119 16.84 5.27 2.79
CA TYR A 119 16.62 4.26 3.84
C TYR A 119 16.58 4.84 5.27
N PRO A 120 17.43 5.81 5.65
CA PRO A 120 17.29 6.48 6.94
C PRO A 120 15.90 7.09 7.16
N GLN A 121 15.36 7.79 6.16
CA GLN A 121 14.02 8.37 6.23
C GLN A 121 12.93 7.29 6.25
N LEU A 122 13.04 6.27 5.40
CA LEU A 122 12.09 5.16 5.39
C LEU A 122 12.05 4.44 6.75
N HIS A 123 13.22 4.17 7.33
CA HIS A 123 13.33 3.52 8.62
C HIS A 123 12.75 4.39 9.75
N GLN A 124 12.92 5.71 9.69
CA GLN A 124 12.27 6.61 10.63
C GLN A 124 10.74 6.55 10.51
N ARG A 125 10.20 6.55 9.28
CA ARG A 125 8.75 6.43 9.04
C ARG A 125 8.16 5.18 9.68
N TYR A 126 8.82 4.03 9.54
CA TYR A 126 8.40 2.79 10.18
C TYR A 126 8.47 2.84 11.71
N ARG A 127 9.52 3.44 12.30
CA ARG A 127 9.63 3.59 13.77
C ARG A 127 8.60 4.54 14.37
N MET A 128 8.10 5.50 13.59
CA MET A 128 7.10 6.47 14.02
C MET A 128 5.66 6.04 13.67
N MET A 129 5.50 4.87 13.05
CA MET A 129 4.20 4.32 12.68
C MET A 129 3.46 3.86 13.93
N GLN A 130 2.21 4.31 14.12
CA GLN A 130 1.38 3.90 15.26
C GLN A 130 0.96 2.43 15.14
N ASP A 131 0.46 2.04 13.97
CA ASP A 131 -0.03 0.69 13.69
C ASP A 131 0.76 0.03 12.56
N PRO A 132 1.97 -0.51 12.86
CA PRO A 132 2.78 -1.18 11.86
C PRO A 132 2.20 -2.53 11.42
N PRO A 133 2.36 -2.92 10.14
CA PRO A 133 1.86 -4.20 9.64
C PRO A 133 2.55 -5.38 10.33
N SER A 134 1.76 -6.38 10.71
CA SER A 134 2.23 -7.60 11.37
C SER A 134 2.21 -8.82 10.44
N LYS A 135 1.23 -8.92 9.52
CA LYS A 135 1.13 -10.01 8.53
C LYS A 135 2.07 -9.78 7.35
N SER A 136 2.69 -10.84 6.84
CA SER A 136 3.73 -10.77 5.79
C SER A 136 3.25 -10.05 4.52
N ASP A 137 2.04 -10.34 4.05
CA ASP A 137 1.52 -9.73 2.82
C ASP A 137 1.28 -8.23 3.03
N ASP A 138 0.75 -7.84 4.20
CA ASP A 138 0.55 -6.44 4.58
C ASP A 138 1.88 -5.70 4.69
N LYS A 139 2.95 -6.33 5.20
CA LYS A 139 4.30 -5.75 5.24
C LYS A 139 4.84 -5.46 3.84
N ALA A 140 4.70 -6.40 2.91
CA ALA A 140 5.14 -6.24 1.52
C ALA A 140 4.37 -5.11 0.82
N GLN A 141 3.04 -5.08 0.97
CA GLN A 141 2.19 -4.02 0.41
C GLN A 141 2.49 -2.66 1.06
N ARG A 142 2.70 -2.62 2.38
CA ARG A 142 3.08 -1.40 3.09
C ARG A 142 4.44 -0.88 2.64
N PHE A 143 5.38 -1.75 2.29
CA PHE A 143 6.66 -1.34 1.71
C PHE A 143 6.46 -0.59 0.38
N ILE A 144 5.58 -1.07 -0.49
CA ILE A 144 5.23 -0.36 -1.74
C ILE A 144 4.66 1.02 -1.41
N VAL A 145 3.68 1.10 -0.50
CA VAL A 145 3.05 2.37 -0.11
C VAL A 145 4.07 3.36 0.48
N GLU A 146 4.84 2.94 1.48
CA GLU A 146 5.75 3.84 2.19
C GLU A 146 6.91 4.34 1.32
N THR A 147 7.44 3.49 0.42
CA THR A 147 8.46 3.92 -0.53
C THR A 147 7.91 4.90 -1.56
N SER A 148 6.66 4.71 -2.01
CA SER A 148 5.98 5.64 -2.90
C SER A 148 5.68 6.98 -2.23
N LEU A 149 5.12 6.96 -1.02
CA LEU A 149 4.83 8.18 -0.26
C LEU A 149 6.10 8.97 0.07
N LEU A 150 7.18 8.28 0.48
CA LEU A 150 8.45 8.91 0.81
C LEU A 150 9.09 9.56 -0.42
N SER A 151 9.07 8.88 -1.57
CA SER A 151 9.64 9.39 -2.82
C SER A 151 8.74 10.37 -3.56
N ASN A 152 7.49 10.55 -3.13
CA ASN A 152 6.45 11.27 -3.85
C ASN A 152 6.32 10.80 -5.31
N THR A 153 6.40 9.49 -5.52
CA THR A 153 6.33 8.83 -6.84
C THR A 153 5.56 7.52 -6.69
N ASP A 154 4.61 7.26 -7.59
CA ASP A 154 3.98 5.94 -7.66
C ASP A 154 4.99 4.91 -8.20
N LEU A 155 5.42 4.01 -7.33
CA LEU A 155 6.43 2.98 -7.59
C LEU A 155 5.79 1.63 -7.93
N SER A 156 4.46 1.57 -8.07
CA SER A 156 3.76 0.34 -8.43
C SER A 156 4.35 -0.33 -9.68
N SER A 157 4.76 0.45 -10.69
CA SER A 157 5.40 -0.06 -11.91
C SER A 157 6.84 -0.55 -11.70
N PHE A 158 7.58 -0.01 -10.73
CA PHE A 158 8.91 -0.53 -10.36
C PHE A 158 8.79 -1.91 -9.72
N PHE A 159 7.90 -2.06 -8.73
CA PHE A 159 7.66 -3.33 -8.06
C PHE A 159 7.05 -4.38 -8.99
N ASP A 160 6.22 -3.92 -9.94
CA ASP A 160 5.70 -4.76 -11.02
C ASP A 160 6.80 -5.45 -11.83
N LYS A 161 7.85 -4.69 -12.18
CA LYS A 161 9.00 -5.22 -12.93
C LYS A 161 9.79 -6.26 -12.15
N TRP A 162 9.73 -6.21 -10.83
CA TRP A 162 10.36 -7.19 -9.96
C TRP A 162 9.48 -8.41 -9.66
N GLY A 163 8.20 -8.40 -10.05
CA GLY A 163 7.24 -9.45 -9.69
C GLY A 163 6.71 -9.33 -8.26
N LEU A 164 6.80 -8.15 -7.64
CA LEU A 164 6.16 -7.83 -6.36
C LEU A 164 4.90 -7.02 -6.64
N TYR A 165 3.78 -7.72 -6.88
CA TYR A 165 2.58 -7.09 -7.41
C TYR A 165 1.79 -6.31 -6.35
N SER A 166 1.40 -5.08 -6.69
CA SER A 166 0.50 -4.27 -5.86
C SER A 166 -0.92 -4.82 -5.88
N THR A 167 -1.54 -4.84 -4.70
CA THR A 167 -2.97 -5.07 -4.54
C THR A 167 -3.78 -3.84 -4.96
N LEU A 168 -5.09 -4.01 -5.16
CA LEU A 168 -5.98 -2.87 -5.46
C LEU A 168 -5.94 -1.83 -4.34
N GLU A 169 -5.88 -2.28 -3.08
CA GLU A 169 -5.80 -1.41 -1.91
C GLU A 169 -4.51 -0.59 -1.87
N THR A 170 -3.40 -1.18 -2.31
CA THR A 170 -2.10 -0.49 -2.42
C THR A 170 -2.14 0.57 -3.52
N LEU A 171 -2.68 0.23 -4.69
CA LEU A 171 -2.81 1.18 -5.80
C LEU A 171 -3.74 2.35 -5.45
N LEU A 172 -4.81 2.13 -4.67
CA LEU A 172 -5.65 3.23 -4.18
C LEU A 172 -4.86 4.23 -3.33
N GLN A 173 -3.81 3.78 -2.64
CA GLN A 173 -2.96 4.62 -1.80
C GLN A 173 -1.84 5.34 -2.56
N THR A 174 -1.41 4.84 -3.72
CA THR A 174 -0.25 5.38 -4.48
C THR A 174 -0.64 6.06 -5.78
N ASN A 175 -1.74 5.70 -6.43
CA ASN A 175 -2.12 6.22 -7.75
C ASN A 175 -2.54 7.72 -7.74
N ASP A 176 -2.46 8.41 -6.60
CA ASP A 176 -2.60 9.88 -6.52
C ASP A 176 -1.25 10.62 -6.53
N LEU A 177 -0.14 9.87 -6.58
CA LEU A 177 1.22 10.37 -6.74
C LEU A 177 1.59 10.49 -8.22
N PRO A 178 2.61 11.31 -8.56
CA PRO A 178 3.20 11.32 -9.89
C PRO A 178 3.65 9.92 -10.35
N PRO A 179 3.35 9.51 -11.59
CA PRO A 179 3.78 8.21 -12.10
C PRO A 179 5.30 8.15 -12.28
N LEU A 180 5.88 6.96 -12.07
CA LEU A 180 7.28 6.71 -12.39
C LEU A 180 7.55 6.89 -13.89
N THR A 181 8.51 7.75 -14.24
CA THR A 181 8.86 8.10 -15.63
C THR A 181 10.17 7.47 -16.13
N GLN A 182 10.97 6.91 -15.23
CA GLN A 182 12.29 6.34 -15.53
C GLN A 182 12.32 4.83 -15.26
N PRO A 183 13.10 4.05 -16.03
CA PRO A 183 13.18 2.61 -15.86
C PRO A 183 14.13 2.23 -14.71
N ILE A 184 13.86 2.70 -13.49
CA ILE A 184 14.80 2.60 -12.36
C ILE A 184 15.16 1.14 -11.99
N TRP A 185 14.33 0.17 -12.38
CA TRP A 185 14.60 -1.27 -12.24
C TRP A 185 15.79 -1.77 -13.08
N THR A 186 16.30 -0.98 -14.03
CA THR A 186 17.52 -1.33 -14.78
C THR A 186 18.78 -0.71 -14.19
N THR A 187 18.66 -0.03 -13.04
CA THR A 187 19.79 0.59 -12.35
C THR A 187 20.82 -0.47 -11.94
N ASP A 188 22.09 -0.19 -12.24
CA ASP A 188 23.26 -1.00 -11.91
C ASP A 188 24.49 -0.12 -11.60
N SER A 189 25.68 -0.72 -11.56
CA SER A 189 26.93 0.00 -11.28
C SER A 189 27.33 1.05 -12.32
N ASN A 190 26.79 0.97 -13.54
CA ASN A 190 27.17 1.81 -14.68
C ASN A 190 26.02 2.72 -15.15
N THR A 191 24.78 2.33 -14.87
CA THR A 191 23.57 3.03 -15.30
C THR A 191 22.72 3.33 -14.08
N THR A 192 22.47 4.61 -13.80
CA THR A 192 21.62 5.04 -12.69
C THR A 192 20.59 6.05 -13.18
N PHE A 193 19.44 6.07 -12.51
CA PHE A 193 18.36 7.01 -12.79
C PHE A 193 18.01 7.77 -11.50
N PRO A 194 18.77 8.82 -11.12
CA PRO A 194 18.49 9.57 -9.91
C PRO A 194 17.17 10.32 -10.02
N LEU A 195 16.34 10.25 -8.98
CA LEU A 195 15.09 10.99 -8.85
C LEU A 195 15.08 11.76 -7.53
N PRO A 196 14.59 13.01 -7.52
CA PRO A 196 14.60 13.82 -6.32
C PRO A 196 13.56 13.31 -5.31
N MET A 197 13.93 13.29 -4.02
CA MET A 197 12.96 13.17 -2.93
C MET A 197 12.50 14.55 -2.44
N PRO A 198 11.29 14.65 -1.84
CA PRO A 198 10.84 15.87 -1.16
C PRO A 198 11.84 16.38 -0.12
N VAL A 199 12.44 15.46 0.64
CA VAL A 199 13.46 15.75 1.64
C VAL A 199 14.76 15.06 1.21
N GLN A 200 15.70 15.84 0.65
CA GLN A 200 16.94 15.34 0.06
C GLN A 200 17.95 14.82 1.09
N LYS A 201 17.96 15.42 2.29
CA LYS A 201 18.85 15.08 3.39
C LYS A 201 18.05 14.50 4.54
N TYR A 202 18.53 13.41 5.12
CA TYR A 202 17.94 12.89 6.35
C TYR A 202 18.18 13.87 7.50
N ILE A 203 17.09 14.39 8.08
CA ILE A 203 17.09 15.26 9.25
C ILE A 203 16.25 14.55 10.32
N PRO A 204 16.88 13.90 11.32
CA PRO A 204 16.16 13.12 12.34
C PRO A 204 15.05 13.92 13.03
N GLU A 205 15.29 15.18 13.35
CA GLU A 205 14.39 16.02 14.13
C GLU A 205 13.18 16.48 13.34
N LEU A 206 13.31 16.64 12.01
CA LEU A 206 12.27 17.22 11.16
C LEU A 206 10.94 16.44 11.25
N ALA A 207 10.98 15.11 11.21
CA ALA A 207 9.78 14.28 11.30
C ALA A 207 9.07 14.42 12.66
N HIS A 208 9.84 14.57 13.74
CA HIS A 208 9.27 14.78 15.08
C HIS A 208 8.67 16.17 15.22
N ILE A 209 9.35 17.20 14.71
CA ILE A 209 8.83 18.58 14.71
C ILE A 209 7.54 18.66 13.87
N LEU A 210 7.51 18.00 12.71
CA LEU A 210 6.31 17.95 11.85
C LEU A 210 5.08 17.35 12.56
N LEU A 211 5.26 16.32 13.38
CA LEU A 211 4.15 15.73 14.15
C LEU A 211 3.75 16.56 15.37
N ASP A 212 4.65 17.41 15.84
CA ASP A 212 4.53 18.14 17.10
C ASP A 212 3.97 19.56 16.90
N VAL A 213 4.25 20.20 15.76
CA VAL A 213 3.80 21.56 15.47
C VAL A 213 2.29 21.62 15.25
N SER A 214 1.64 22.56 15.93
CA SER A 214 0.23 22.92 15.70
C SER A 214 0.13 24.40 15.39
N ALA A 215 -0.49 24.76 14.27
CA ALA A 215 -0.62 26.15 13.83
C ALA A 215 -2.09 26.59 13.75
N ASP A 216 -2.35 27.83 14.19
CA ASP A 216 -3.63 28.53 14.02
C ASP A 216 -3.40 29.82 13.24
N PHE A 217 -3.77 29.81 11.97
CA PHE A 217 -3.61 30.98 11.10
C PHE A 217 -4.74 32.02 11.26
N ARG A 218 -5.77 31.77 12.09
CA ARG A 218 -6.74 32.82 12.48
C ARG A 218 -6.11 33.82 13.43
N GLY A 219 -5.31 33.31 14.37
CA GLY A 219 -4.49 34.11 15.29
C GLY A 219 -3.03 34.28 14.84
N THR A 220 -2.68 33.83 13.62
CA THR A 220 -1.31 33.80 13.07
C THR A 220 -0.27 33.28 14.06
N SER A 221 -0.57 32.14 14.69
CA SER A 221 0.25 31.55 15.72
C SER A 221 0.60 30.10 15.43
N PHE A 222 1.66 29.61 16.08
CA PHE A 222 1.94 28.18 16.17
C PHE A 222 2.43 27.81 17.55
N SER A 223 2.34 26.52 17.86
CA SER A 223 2.92 25.92 19.05
C SER A 223 3.82 24.75 18.70
N VAL A 224 4.86 24.57 19.51
CA VAL A 224 5.84 23.48 19.38
C VAL A 224 6.36 23.11 20.78
N ASP A 225 6.86 21.89 20.93
CA ASP A 225 7.47 21.43 22.18
C ASP A 225 8.67 22.30 22.54
N LYS A 226 8.86 22.51 23.84
CA LYS A 226 9.94 23.31 24.39
C LYS A 226 11.31 22.84 23.90
N GLN A 227 11.53 21.54 23.74
CA GLN A 227 12.82 21.01 23.31
C GLN A 227 13.22 21.47 21.88
N TRP A 228 12.23 21.69 21.01
CA TRP A 228 12.46 22.10 19.63
C TRP A 228 12.59 23.63 19.50
N PHE A 229 11.79 24.37 20.27
CA PHE A 229 11.73 25.83 20.22
C PHE A 229 13.07 26.53 20.42
N TRP A 230 13.87 26.06 21.41
CA TRP A 230 15.15 26.69 21.75
C TRP A 230 16.29 26.34 20.79
N THR A 231 16.09 25.32 19.95
CA THR A 231 17.15 24.72 19.13
C THR A 231 17.12 25.25 17.70
N PHE A 232 15.91 25.47 17.16
CA PHE A 232 15.73 25.72 15.74
C PHE A 232 15.24 27.13 15.42
N ARG A 233 15.39 27.49 14.14
CA ARG A 233 14.83 28.70 13.56
C ARG A 233 13.51 28.39 12.87
N TYR A 234 12.47 29.15 13.20
CA TYR A 234 11.14 29.07 12.63
C TYR A 234 10.79 30.39 11.95
N GLU A 235 10.16 30.35 10.80
CA GLU A 235 9.75 31.54 10.05
C GLU A 235 8.26 31.48 9.73
N PHE A 236 7.57 32.59 9.96
CA PHE A 236 6.25 32.85 9.39
C PHE A 236 6.45 33.47 8.02
N THR A 237 5.82 32.88 7.00
CA THR A 237 5.72 33.52 5.69
C THR A 237 4.28 33.93 5.40
N LYS A 238 4.15 35.08 4.73
CA LYS A 238 2.91 35.64 4.21
C LYS A 238 3.08 35.82 2.71
N ASN A 239 2.29 35.08 1.92
CA ASN A 239 2.42 34.98 0.47
C ASN A 239 3.86 34.67 0.02
N GLY A 240 4.56 33.81 0.77
CA GLY A 240 5.95 33.41 0.54
C GLY A 240 7.02 34.37 1.05
N ASN A 241 6.65 35.53 1.60
CA ASN A 241 7.59 36.48 2.18
C ASN A 241 7.69 36.30 3.69
N VAL A 242 8.90 36.23 4.25
CA VAL A 242 9.11 36.13 5.70
C VAL A 242 8.67 37.42 6.38
N VAL A 243 7.76 37.33 7.35
CA VAL A 243 7.22 38.49 8.08
C VAL A 243 7.55 38.50 9.57
N ALA A 244 7.79 37.32 10.15
CA ALA A 244 8.23 37.13 11.52
C ALA A 244 9.06 35.85 11.62
N TRP A 245 9.93 35.77 12.63
CA TRP A 245 10.71 34.56 12.87
C TRP A 245 11.10 34.42 14.35
N VAL A 246 11.36 33.18 14.72
CA VAL A 246 12.04 32.82 15.96
C VAL A 246 13.37 32.20 15.59
N ASP A 247 14.48 32.69 16.14
CA ASP A 247 15.78 32.02 16.04
C ASP A 247 16.26 31.65 17.44
N ARG A 248 16.27 30.34 17.75
CA ARG A 248 16.74 29.82 19.06
C ARG A 248 16.08 30.53 20.25
N GLY A 249 14.76 30.66 20.15
CA GLY A 249 13.91 31.33 21.13
C GLY A 249 13.89 32.85 21.11
N GLN A 250 14.67 33.51 20.25
CA GLN A 250 14.60 34.96 20.07
C GLN A 250 13.57 35.32 18.99
N CYS A 251 12.53 36.03 19.40
CA CYS A 251 11.45 36.48 18.52
C CYS A 251 11.78 37.80 17.81
N VAL A 252 11.45 37.87 16.51
CA VAL A 252 11.38 39.11 15.74
C VAL A 252 9.99 39.20 15.10
N ASN A 253 9.30 40.33 15.31
CA ASN A 253 7.91 40.57 14.91
C ASN A 253 6.92 39.50 15.40
N CYS A 254 7.24 38.83 16.51
CA CYS A 254 6.39 37.86 17.17
C CYS A 254 6.60 37.92 18.69
N LYS A 255 5.73 37.26 19.44
CA LYS A 255 5.83 37.07 20.89
C LYS A 255 5.78 35.58 21.19
N ALA A 256 6.65 35.12 22.08
CA ALA A 256 6.63 33.75 22.55
C ALA A 256 6.16 33.68 24.01
N SER A 257 5.32 32.70 24.31
CA SER A 257 4.87 32.38 25.67
C SER A 257 4.98 30.89 25.93
N ALA A 258 5.05 30.51 27.20
CA ALA A 258 5.25 29.12 27.61
C ALA A 258 4.09 28.66 28.51
N ASP A 259 3.34 27.66 28.08
CA ASP A 259 2.31 26.98 28.88
C ASP A 259 2.28 25.49 28.54
N GLY A 260 3.06 24.68 29.26
CA GLY A 260 3.36 23.29 28.89
C GLY A 260 4.23 23.15 27.63
N ARG A 261 3.91 23.90 26.56
CA ARG A 261 4.61 24.01 25.27
C ARG A 261 4.97 25.46 24.98
N MET A 262 5.67 25.72 23.88
CA MET A 262 5.97 27.08 23.43
C MET A 262 4.93 27.52 22.40
N TYR A 263 4.31 28.66 22.63
CA TYR A 263 3.38 29.32 21.73
C TYR A 263 4.07 30.54 21.13
N VAL A 264 3.91 30.75 19.83
CA VAL A 264 4.49 31.87 19.10
C VAL A 264 3.38 32.56 18.34
N ASP A 265 3.12 33.82 18.69
CA ASP A 265 2.11 34.67 18.08
C ASP A 265 2.79 35.71 17.19
N CYS A 266 2.43 35.76 15.90
CA CYS A 266 2.94 36.74 14.95
C CYS A 266 2.20 38.08 15.13
N ASP A 267 2.93 39.18 15.34
CA ASP A 267 2.35 40.52 15.57
C ASP A 267 2.01 41.25 14.25
N VAL A 268 1.55 40.48 13.25
CA VAL A 268 1.23 40.95 11.90
C VAL A 268 -0.21 40.56 11.56
N SER A 269 -1.00 41.53 11.09
CA SER A 269 -2.40 41.32 10.72
C SER A 269 -2.55 40.36 9.53
N SER A 270 -3.53 39.46 9.65
CA SER A 270 -3.94 38.54 8.58
C SER A 270 -5.14 39.09 7.81
N ALA A 271 -5.21 38.76 6.53
CA ALA A 271 -6.41 38.91 5.69
C ALA A 271 -6.86 37.53 5.16
N PRO A 272 -8.15 37.36 4.79
CA PRO A 272 -8.72 36.05 4.44
C PRO A 272 -8.07 35.34 3.25
N ASP A 273 -7.50 36.09 2.29
CA ASP A 273 -6.95 35.57 1.04
C ASP A 273 -5.42 35.35 1.09
N GLU A 274 -4.81 35.49 2.26
CA GLU A 274 -3.36 35.41 2.42
C GLU A 274 -2.91 33.97 2.70
N LEU A 275 -1.90 33.52 1.96
CA LEU A 275 -1.25 32.26 2.22
C LEU A 275 -0.23 32.44 3.35
N TRP A 276 -0.52 31.84 4.49
CA TRP A 276 0.38 31.81 5.63
C TRP A 276 1.05 30.45 5.73
N THR A 277 2.34 30.43 6.02
CA THR A 277 3.04 29.19 6.35
C THR A 277 3.92 29.38 7.57
N VAL A 278 4.09 28.30 8.31
CA VAL A 278 5.17 28.16 9.30
C VAL A 278 6.17 27.18 8.73
N GLN A 279 7.44 27.57 8.71
CA GLN A 279 8.54 26.74 8.23
C GLN A 279 9.66 26.68 9.25
N VAL A 280 10.36 25.55 9.32
CA VAL A 280 11.60 25.39 10.09
C VAL A 280 12.79 25.43 9.16
N ILE A 281 13.88 26.06 9.60
CA ILE A 281 15.10 26.22 8.80
C ILE A 281 16.16 25.23 9.28
N PHE A 282 16.59 24.33 8.40
CA PHE A 282 17.72 23.43 8.61
C PHE A 282 18.78 23.70 7.54
N ASP A 283 20.03 23.92 7.92
CA ASP A 283 21.14 24.21 6.98
C ASP A 283 20.82 25.30 5.94
N LYS A 284 20.08 26.35 6.35
CA LYS A 284 19.59 27.44 5.48
C LYS A 284 18.51 27.03 4.47
N ALA A 285 18.01 25.80 4.51
CA ALA A 285 16.89 25.33 3.70
C ALA A 285 15.58 25.39 4.52
N PRO A 286 14.50 25.97 3.97
CA PRO A 286 13.20 25.99 4.62
C PRO A 286 12.43 24.67 4.41
N TYR A 287 11.77 24.20 5.46
CA TYR A 287 10.87 23.06 5.44
C TYR A 287 9.51 23.49 6.01
N THR A 288 8.47 23.42 5.19
CA THR A 288 7.10 23.79 5.59
C THR A 288 6.57 22.82 6.65
N LEU A 289 6.18 23.36 7.79
CA LEU A 289 5.57 22.63 8.91
C LEU A 289 4.06 22.68 8.87
N ALA A 290 3.50 23.86 8.57
CA ALA A 290 2.07 24.09 8.48
C ALA A 290 1.75 25.18 7.45
N SER A 291 0.54 25.17 6.91
CA SER A 291 0.05 26.11 5.89
C SER A 291 -1.41 26.45 6.14
N SER A 292 -1.80 27.71 5.94
CA SER A 292 -3.21 28.15 6.08
C SER A 292 -4.13 27.49 5.07
N ASN A 293 -3.59 27.02 3.93
CA ASN A 293 -4.35 26.24 2.95
C ASN A 293 -4.65 24.82 3.44
N ILE A 294 -3.91 24.27 4.40
CA ILE A 294 -4.11 22.90 4.90
C ILE A 294 -4.30 22.93 6.41
N THR A 295 -5.55 23.11 6.83
CA THR A 295 -5.90 23.11 8.26
C THR A 295 -6.20 21.68 8.75
N PRO A 296 -6.01 21.38 10.05
CA PRO A 296 -6.49 20.14 10.64
C PRO A 296 -7.99 19.91 10.41
N LEU A 297 -8.79 20.98 10.42
CA LEU A 297 -10.22 20.93 10.13
C LEU A 297 -10.48 20.50 8.67
N LEU A 298 -9.75 21.06 7.71
CA LEU A 298 -9.83 20.62 6.32
C LEU A 298 -9.46 19.14 6.20
N LEU A 299 -8.34 18.72 6.80
CA LEU A 299 -7.91 17.32 6.71
C LEU A 299 -8.93 16.38 7.35
N SER A 300 -9.54 16.76 8.47
CA SER A 300 -10.65 16.03 9.09
C SER A 300 -11.84 15.95 8.13
N ALA A 301 -12.28 17.08 7.58
CA ALA A 301 -13.42 17.12 6.66
C ALA A 301 -13.19 16.30 5.38
N VAL A 302 -11.96 16.30 4.85
CA VAL A 302 -11.59 15.47 3.70
C VAL A 302 -11.58 13.99 4.09
N LYS A 303 -11.02 13.62 5.25
CA LYS A 303 -11.06 12.24 5.77
C LYS A 303 -12.49 11.76 6.02
N ASP A 304 -13.39 12.66 6.42
CA ASP A 304 -14.79 12.35 6.65
C ASP A 304 -15.55 11.94 5.38
N PHE A 305 -15.01 12.19 4.18
CA PHE A 305 -15.57 11.63 2.95
C PHE A 305 -15.41 10.11 2.84
N PHE A 306 -14.48 9.52 3.58
CA PHE A 306 -14.15 8.11 3.45
C PHE A 306 -14.77 7.26 4.56
N ALA A 307 -15.15 6.03 4.22
CA ALA A 307 -15.76 5.07 5.15
C ALA A 307 -14.72 4.25 5.94
N ASP A 308 -13.44 4.37 5.58
CA ASP A 308 -12.34 3.63 6.20
C ASP A 308 -11.10 4.53 6.41
N GLU A 309 -10.27 4.17 7.39
CA GLU A 309 -9.12 4.97 7.83
C GLU A 309 -8.03 5.13 6.76
N HIS A 310 -7.96 4.19 5.80
CA HIS A 310 -7.01 4.23 4.68
C HIS A 310 -7.53 5.04 3.49
N CYS A 311 -8.71 5.65 3.61
CA CYS A 311 -9.33 6.50 2.59
C CYS A 311 -9.50 5.76 1.24
N ARG A 312 -10.00 4.52 1.28
CA ARG A 312 -10.17 3.64 0.10
C ARG A 312 -11.61 3.61 -0.40
N VAL A 313 -12.58 3.83 0.46
CA VAL A 313 -14.02 3.74 0.14
C VAL A 313 -14.66 5.10 0.40
N ILE A 314 -15.35 5.65 -0.61
CA ILE A 314 -16.13 6.87 -0.45
C ILE A 314 -17.46 6.57 0.26
N LYS A 315 -17.86 7.39 1.24
CA LYS A 315 -19.16 7.21 1.94
C LYS A 315 -20.32 7.44 0.96
N PRO A 316 -21.41 6.64 1.05
CA PRO A 316 -22.59 6.83 0.20
C PRO A 316 -23.25 8.22 0.31
N SER A 317 -23.04 8.93 1.42
CA SER A 317 -23.58 10.26 1.67
C SER A 317 -22.81 11.39 0.97
N VAL A 318 -21.64 11.11 0.38
CA VAL A 318 -20.81 12.12 -0.29
C VAL A 318 -21.36 12.40 -1.68
N ASP A 319 -21.54 13.68 -2.00
CA ASP A 319 -21.91 14.17 -3.32
C ASP A 319 -20.81 15.05 -3.94
N GLN A 320 -20.96 15.34 -5.24
CA GLN A 320 -19.99 16.16 -5.99
C GLN A 320 -19.84 17.56 -5.36
N ARG A 321 -20.94 18.15 -4.88
CA ARG A 321 -20.94 19.50 -4.29
C ARG A 321 -20.07 19.57 -3.04
N SER A 322 -20.10 18.54 -2.21
CA SER A 322 -19.29 18.44 -0.99
C SER A 322 -17.80 18.41 -1.33
N ILE A 323 -17.43 17.64 -2.36
CA ILE A 323 -16.04 17.56 -2.85
C ILE A 323 -15.57 18.92 -3.40
N ASP A 324 -16.37 19.54 -4.27
CA ASP A 324 -16.04 20.83 -4.88
C ASP A 324 -15.90 21.95 -3.85
N LEU A 325 -16.72 21.93 -2.79
CA LEU A 325 -16.65 22.90 -1.71
C LEU A 325 -15.26 22.90 -1.06
N LEU A 326 -14.71 21.72 -0.76
CA LEU A 326 -13.38 21.59 -0.16
C LEU A 326 -12.24 21.86 -1.16
N MET A 327 -12.46 21.62 -2.47
CA MET A 327 -11.48 21.95 -3.51
C MET A 327 -11.36 23.44 -3.79
N SER A 328 -12.46 24.20 -3.66
CA SER A 328 -12.54 25.61 -4.09
C SER A 328 -11.51 26.56 -3.44
N GLY A 329 -11.02 26.21 -2.25
CA GLY A 329 -10.01 26.98 -1.51
C GLY A 329 -8.57 26.49 -1.69
N LEU A 330 -8.31 25.52 -2.57
CA LEU A 330 -7.02 24.85 -2.69
C LEU A 330 -6.40 25.00 -4.07
N ASP A 331 -5.07 25.13 -4.10
CA ASP A 331 -4.31 24.98 -5.33
C ASP A 331 -4.18 23.48 -5.67
N MET A 332 -5.12 23.00 -6.46
CA MET A 332 -5.19 21.60 -6.88
C MET A 332 -4.00 21.15 -7.74
N LYS A 333 -3.07 22.04 -8.13
CA LYS A 333 -1.81 21.69 -8.81
C LYS A 333 -0.76 21.14 -7.85
N LYS A 334 -0.89 21.37 -6.53
CA LYS A 334 0.06 20.88 -5.52
C LYS A 334 -0.19 19.42 -5.15
N THR A 335 0.10 18.50 -6.06
CA THR A 335 -0.16 17.06 -5.90
C THR A 335 0.64 16.38 -4.79
N GLY A 336 1.64 17.03 -4.19
CA GLY A 336 2.33 16.51 -3.00
C GLY A 336 1.59 16.75 -1.68
N GLU A 337 0.63 17.69 -1.65
CA GLU A 337 -0.10 18.05 -0.42
C GLU A 337 -1.15 16.99 -0.06
N LEU A 338 -1.14 16.49 1.19
CA LEU A 338 -2.00 15.37 1.60
C LEU A 338 -3.50 15.64 1.34
N ALA A 339 -4.01 16.84 1.68
CA ALA A 339 -5.40 17.19 1.45
C ALA A 339 -5.77 17.18 -0.04
N VAL A 340 -4.89 17.73 -0.90
CA VAL A 340 -5.07 17.73 -2.36
C VAL A 340 -5.10 16.31 -2.91
N ARG A 341 -4.18 15.43 -2.45
CA ARG A 341 -4.16 14.01 -2.84
C ARG A 341 -5.43 13.29 -2.44
N LEU A 342 -5.86 13.44 -1.19
CA LEU A 342 -7.08 12.82 -0.68
C LEU A 342 -8.33 13.35 -1.39
N LEU A 343 -8.41 14.64 -1.73
CA LEU A 343 -9.54 15.19 -2.51
C LEU A 343 -9.57 14.66 -3.95
N ARG A 344 -8.42 14.57 -4.62
CA ARG A 344 -8.32 13.92 -5.94
C ARG A 344 -8.74 12.45 -5.87
N ARG A 345 -8.36 11.75 -4.80
CA ARG A 345 -8.77 10.37 -4.53
C ARG A 345 -10.28 10.26 -4.31
N ALA A 346 -10.85 11.14 -3.48
CA ALA A 346 -12.28 11.20 -3.23
C ALA A 346 -13.06 11.43 -4.52
N GLN A 347 -12.62 12.37 -5.36
CA GLN A 347 -13.21 12.63 -6.67
C GLN A 347 -13.17 11.41 -7.59
N ARG A 348 -12.01 10.73 -7.67
CA ARG A 348 -11.87 9.50 -8.47
C ARG A 348 -12.80 8.41 -7.97
N LEU A 349 -12.83 8.15 -6.66
CA LEU A 349 -13.72 7.15 -6.06
C LEU A 349 -15.20 7.49 -6.27
N TYR A 350 -15.57 8.76 -6.15
CA TYR A 350 -16.94 9.21 -6.42
C TYR A 350 -17.34 8.92 -7.87
N LEU A 351 -16.47 9.23 -8.84
CA LEU A 351 -16.70 8.90 -10.26
C LEU A 351 -16.82 7.39 -10.51
N HIS A 352 -16.06 6.57 -9.78
CA HIS A 352 -16.24 5.11 -9.83
C HIS A 352 -17.61 4.66 -9.32
N THR A 353 -18.29 5.40 -8.45
CA THR A 353 -19.67 5.09 -8.04
C THR A 353 -20.70 5.35 -9.14
N ILE A 354 -20.34 6.12 -10.16
CA ILE A 354 -21.20 6.46 -11.31
C ILE A 354 -21.04 5.40 -12.40
N THR A 355 -19.84 4.86 -12.59
CA THR A 355 -19.57 3.78 -13.56
C THR A 355 -19.94 2.43 -12.94
N SER A 356 -21.00 1.80 -13.43
CA SER A 356 -21.48 0.50 -12.94
C SER A 356 -20.67 -0.66 -13.52
N ARG A 357 -20.47 -0.66 -14.85
CA ARG A 357 -19.79 -1.74 -15.56
C ARG A 357 -19.12 -1.23 -16.82
N ILE A 358 -17.97 -1.82 -17.15
CA ILE A 358 -17.30 -1.63 -18.44
C ILE A 358 -17.16 -3.01 -19.07
N GLU A 359 -17.64 -3.16 -20.29
CA GLU A 359 -17.54 -4.39 -21.09
C GLU A 359 -16.78 -4.08 -22.36
N THR A 360 -15.69 -4.80 -22.62
CA THR A 360 -14.89 -4.61 -23.85
C THR A 360 -15.00 -5.84 -24.74
N GLY A 361 -15.35 -5.63 -26.01
CA GLY A 361 -15.33 -6.65 -27.06
C GLY A 361 -14.42 -6.26 -28.22
N TYR A 362 -14.37 -7.10 -29.25
CA TYR A 362 -13.50 -6.91 -30.44
C TYR A 362 -13.85 -5.71 -31.33
N ILE A 363 -15.09 -5.22 -31.26
CA ILE A 363 -15.58 -4.12 -32.11
C ILE A 363 -16.30 -3.04 -31.28
N VAL A 364 -16.71 -3.39 -30.06
CA VAL A 364 -17.61 -2.58 -29.25
C VAL A 364 -17.10 -2.53 -27.80
N VAL A 365 -17.13 -1.34 -27.22
CA VAL A 365 -16.92 -1.13 -25.78
C VAL A 365 -18.17 -0.46 -25.21
N ASN A 366 -18.73 -1.05 -24.16
CA ASN A 366 -19.89 -0.51 -23.46
C ASN A 366 -19.47 -0.03 -22.06
N VAL A 367 -19.81 1.22 -21.75
CA VAL A 367 -19.73 1.79 -20.41
C VAL A 367 -21.15 1.97 -19.91
N THR A 368 -21.53 1.20 -18.89
CA THR A 368 -22.82 1.30 -18.23
C THR A 368 -22.70 2.19 -17.00
N PHE A 369 -23.47 3.27 -16.99
CA PHE A 369 -23.58 4.16 -15.83
C PHE A 369 -24.70 3.70 -14.90
N LYS A 370 -24.50 3.89 -13.59
CA LYS A 370 -25.45 3.50 -12.55
C LYS A 370 -26.75 4.31 -12.62
N ASP A 371 -26.63 5.61 -12.86
CA ASP A 371 -27.72 6.58 -12.84
C ASP A 371 -27.35 7.83 -13.64
N GLY A 372 -28.24 8.82 -13.72
CA GLY A 372 -28.07 10.01 -14.56
C GLY A 372 -26.91 10.96 -14.20
N ARG A 373 -26.19 10.75 -13.08
CA ARG A 373 -25.08 11.62 -12.64
C ARG A 373 -23.95 11.71 -13.67
N PHE A 374 -23.80 10.72 -14.57
CA PHE A 374 -22.78 10.81 -15.63
C PHE A 374 -22.96 12.05 -16.53
N ARG A 375 -24.15 12.63 -16.61
CA ARG A 375 -24.41 13.82 -17.43
C ARG A 375 -23.74 15.09 -16.89
N GLU A 376 -23.20 15.05 -15.68
CA GLU A 376 -22.48 16.18 -15.08
C GLU A 376 -21.00 16.23 -15.46
N TYR A 377 -20.48 15.24 -16.20
CA TYR A 377 -19.05 15.11 -16.50
C TYR A 377 -18.79 14.94 -17.99
N ASP A 378 -17.55 15.19 -18.37
CA ASP A 378 -17.07 14.90 -19.71
C ASP A 378 -16.21 13.64 -19.66
N TYR A 379 -16.59 12.62 -20.43
CA TYR A 379 -15.83 11.38 -20.54
C TYR A 379 -15.14 11.30 -21.89
N VAL A 380 -13.94 10.71 -21.86
CA VAL A 380 -13.21 10.33 -23.06
C VAL A 380 -12.88 8.85 -22.96
N MET A 381 -13.32 8.10 -23.95
CA MET A 381 -13.00 6.69 -24.12
C MET A 381 -11.98 6.59 -25.25
N ARG A 382 -10.74 6.24 -24.92
CA ARG A 382 -9.70 5.96 -25.92
C ARG A 382 -9.76 4.49 -26.30
N LEU A 383 -9.77 4.26 -27.60
CA LEU A 383 -10.02 2.98 -28.27
C LEU A 383 -8.85 2.73 -29.24
N GLY A 384 -7.66 2.47 -28.71
CA GLY A 384 -6.44 2.48 -29.50
C GLY A 384 -6.13 3.86 -30.06
N SER A 385 -6.14 4.00 -31.40
CA SER A 385 -5.87 5.27 -32.10
C SER A 385 -7.08 6.22 -32.18
N VAL A 386 -8.29 5.72 -31.95
CA VAL A 386 -9.53 6.51 -32.00
C VAL A 386 -10.04 6.84 -30.59
N SER A 387 -10.90 7.86 -30.50
CA SER A 387 -11.50 8.28 -29.23
C SER A 387 -12.98 8.60 -29.40
N ALA A 388 -13.81 8.07 -28.50
CA ALA A 388 -15.19 8.49 -28.35
C ALA A 388 -15.30 9.50 -27.19
N ARG A 389 -16.21 10.47 -27.31
CA ARG A 389 -16.46 11.46 -26.25
C ARG A 389 -17.92 11.45 -25.81
N LEU A 390 -18.14 11.61 -24.51
CA LEU A 390 -19.46 11.82 -23.93
C LEU A 390 -19.41 13.12 -23.13
N LEU A 391 -19.86 14.21 -23.74
CA LEU A 391 -19.78 15.55 -23.16
C LEU A 391 -21.11 15.90 -22.51
N LYS A 392 -21.14 15.97 -21.18
CA LYS A 392 -22.37 16.21 -20.39
C LYS A 392 -23.57 15.34 -20.83
N GLY A 393 -23.31 14.08 -21.18
CA GLY A 393 -24.33 13.14 -21.66
C GLY A 393 -24.68 13.23 -23.14
N HIS A 394 -23.93 14.01 -23.94
CA HIS A 394 -24.03 14.07 -25.39
C HIS A 394 -22.90 13.25 -26.03
N ALA A 395 -23.26 12.20 -26.77
CA ALA A 395 -22.30 11.30 -27.40
C ALA A 395 -21.75 11.90 -28.71
N HIS A 396 -20.44 11.79 -28.91
CA HIS A 396 -19.73 12.14 -30.13
C HIS A 396 -18.87 10.95 -30.56
N GLU A 397 -18.91 10.61 -31.86
CA GLU A 397 -18.18 9.45 -32.41
C GLU A 397 -18.53 8.14 -31.67
N SER A 398 -19.77 8.06 -31.14
CA SER A 398 -20.29 7.01 -30.27
C SER A 398 -21.81 7.09 -30.13
N GLU A 399 -22.42 6.09 -29.48
CA GLU A 399 -23.87 5.99 -29.25
C GLU A 399 -24.17 5.99 -27.74
N LEU A 400 -25.24 6.65 -27.31
CA LEU A 400 -25.75 6.58 -25.92
C LEU A 400 -27.20 6.10 -25.95
N ASN A 401 -27.47 4.95 -25.33
CA ASN A 401 -28.82 4.41 -25.15
C ASN A 401 -29.14 4.24 -23.67
N GLY A 402 -30.05 5.08 -23.15
CA GLY A 402 -30.32 5.15 -21.70
C GLY A 402 -29.06 5.55 -20.92
N ASN A 403 -28.56 4.62 -20.11
CA ASN A 403 -27.33 4.77 -19.31
C ASN A 403 -26.15 3.97 -19.88
N VAL A 404 -26.26 3.43 -21.10
CA VAL A 404 -25.20 2.65 -21.74
C VAL A 404 -24.57 3.49 -22.85
N TRP A 405 -23.30 3.82 -22.67
CA TRP A 405 -22.49 4.53 -23.66
C TRP A 405 -21.61 3.55 -24.41
N THR A 406 -21.75 3.55 -25.74
CA THR A 406 -21.16 2.56 -26.64
C THR A 406 -20.18 3.23 -27.59
N GLY A 407 -18.90 2.86 -27.46
CA GLY A 407 -17.85 3.17 -28.43
C GLY A 407 -17.66 2.01 -29.41
N ARG A 408 -17.43 2.32 -30.68
CA ARG A 408 -17.18 1.32 -31.74
C ARG A 408 -15.83 1.57 -32.40
N ALA A 409 -14.97 0.56 -32.42
CA ALA A 409 -13.67 0.61 -33.10
C ALA A 409 -13.17 -0.82 -33.37
N ASN A 410 -12.35 -1.02 -34.41
CA ASN A 410 -11.68 -2.29 -34.63
C ASN A 410 -10.41 -2.34 -33.77
N PHE A 411 -10.31 -3.31 -32.85
CA PHE A 411 -9.21 -3.38 -31.89
C PHE A 411 -8.12 -4.37 -32.30
N GLY A 412 -6.86 -3.94 -32.16
CA GLY A 412 -5.74 -4.88 -32.02
C GLY A 412 -5.75 -5.53 -30.63
N MET A 413 -5.31 -6.80 -30.52
CA MET A 413 -5.32 -7.54 -29.24
C MET A 413 -4.54 -6.85 -28.12
N HIS A 414 -3.51 -6.06 -28.46
CA HIS A 414 -2.65 -5.36 -27.52
C HIS A 414 -2.95 -3.85 -27.40
N GLU A 415 -4.00 -3.36 -28.06
CA GLU A 415 -4.40 -1.96 -27.91
C GLU A 415 -5.01 -1.74 -26.52
N THR A 416 -4.64 -0.63 -25.90
CA THR A 416 -5.18 -0.23 -24.60
C THR A 416 -6.47 0.54 -24.81
N ILE A 417 -7.52 0.08 -24.15
CA ILE A 417 -8.78 0.80 -23.96
C ILE A 417 -8.67 1.57 -22.66
N SER A 418 -9.00 2.86 -22.67
CA SER A 418 -9.05 3.64 -21.43
C SER A 418 -10.26 4.55 -21.35
N LEU A 419 -10.72 4.80 -20.12
CA LEU A 419 -11.79 5.72 -19.79
C LEU A 419 -11.23 6.77 -18.85
N THR A 420 -11.36 8.03 -19.25
CA THR A 420 -11.04 9.18 -18.41
C THR A 420 -12.26 10.06 -18.22
N ALA A 421 -12.37 10.72 -17.07
CA ALA A 421 -13.38 11.73 -16.82
C ALA A 421 -12.73 13.06 -16.42
N SER A 422 -13.28 14.15 -16.95
CA SER A 422 -12.89 15.52 -16.60
C SER A 422 -13.90 16.14 -15.66
N THR A 423 -13.40 16.92 -14.70
CA THR A 423 -14.21 17.64 -13.70
C THR A 423 -13.84 19.11 -13.74
N PRO A 424 -14.77 20.06 -13.50
CA PRO A 424 -14.45 21.49 -13.48
C PRO A 424 -13.30 21.85 -12.52
N SER A 425 -13.21 21.14 -11.39
CA SER A 425 -12.28 21.42 -10.29
C SER A 425 -10.88 20.83 -10.48
N ILE A 426 -10.67 19.94 -11.46
CA ILE A 426 -9.38 19.28 -11.73
C ILE A 426 -9.06 19.40 -13.22
N GLU A 427 -8.01 20.16 -13.54
CA GLU A 427 -7.58 20.41 -14.93
C GLU A 427 -7.20 19.13 -15.69
N GLN A 428 -6.58 18.16 -15.02
CA GLN A 428 -6.13 16.91 -15.64
C GLN A 428 -7.23 15.84 -15.56
N PRO A 429 -7.58 15.18 -16.69
CA PRO A 429 -8.55 14.10 -16.67
C PRO A 429 -8.15 12.96 -15.72
N LEU A 430 -9.11 12.49 -14.92
CA LEU A 430 -8.91 11.37 -14.02
C LEU A 430 -9.10 10.06 -14.77
N LEU A 431 -8.10 9.17 -14.69
CA LEU A 431 -8.20 7.82 -15.24
C LEU A 431 -9.14 6.98 -14.37
N LEU A 432 -10.20 6.45 -14.98
CA LEU A 432 -11.19 5.58 -14.35
C LEU A 432 -11.02 4.11 -14.76
N PHE A 433 -10.48 3.84 -15.95
CA PHE A 433 -10.23 2.48 -16.42
C PHE A 433 -9.12 2.49 -17.47
N ALA A 434 -8.29 1.46 -17.46
CA ALA A 434 -7.34 1.19 -18.54
C ALA A 434 -7.02 -0.31 -18.57
N ALA A 435 -7.27 -0.97 -19.69
CA ALA A 435 -6.90 -2.37 -19.91
C ALA A 435 -6.72 -2.67 -21.41
N THR A 436 -5.97 -3.71 -21.75
CA THR A 436 -5.97 -4.27 -23.11
C THR A 436 -7.09 -5.28 -23.30
N LEU A 437 -7.46 -5.59 -24.55
CA LEU A 437 -8.47 -6.61 -24.84
C LEU A 437 -8.06 -7.98 -24.29
N THR A 438 -6.77 -8.35 -24.41
CA THR A 438 -6.25 -9.61 -23.84
C THR A 438 -6.38 -9.65 -22.31
N GLU A 439 -6.09 -8.55 -21.63
CA GLU A 439 -6.27 -8.45 -20.17
C GLU A 439 -7.73 -8.63 -19.77
N GLN A 440 -8.67 -8.01 -20.50
CA GLN A 440 -10.09 -8.19 -20.21
C GLN A 440 -10.57 -9.62 -20.49
N GLN A 441 -10.10 -10.26 -21.56
CA GLN A 441 -10.41 -11.66 -21.84
C GLN A 441 -9.97 -12.60 -20.72
N LEU A 442 -8.84 -12.32 -20.07
CA LEU A 442 -8.39 -13.08 -18.90
C LEU A 442 -9.34 -12.86 -17.72
N ILE A 443 -9.72 -11.62 -17.44
CA ILE A 443 -10.70 -11.28 -16.40
C ILE A 443 -12.03 -12.00 -16.65
N ASP A 444 -12.52 -12.00 -17.88
CA ASP A 444 -13.77 -12.65 -18.27
C ASP A 444 -13.67 -14.18 -18.15
N ARG A 445 -12.53 -14.77 -18.55
CA ARG A 445 -12.29 -16.21 -18.37
C ARG A 445 -12.27 -16.62 -16.90
N LEU A 446 -11.71 -15.79 -16.03
CA LEU A 446 -11.72 -16.06 -14.59
C LEU A 446 -13.14 -15.98 -14.01
N ALA A 447 -13.99 -15.10 -14.55
CA ALA A 447 -15.39 -15.02 -14.14
C ALA A 447 -16.16 -16.32 -14.40
N TRP A 448 -15.75 -17.14 -15.37
CA TRP A 448 -16.35 -18.47 -15.61
C TRP A 448 -16.09 -19.51 -14.51
N LEU A 449 -15.10 -19.28 -13.63
CA LEU A 449 -14.89 -20.16 -12.47
C LEU A 449 -15.96 -19.93 -11.38
N LEU A 450 -16.74 -18.86 -11.50
CA LEU A 450 -17.72 -18.43 -10.52
C LEU A 450 -19.13 -18.71 -11.05
N THR A 451 -20.09 -18.87 -10.15
CA THR A 451 -21.50 -19.11 -10.50
C THR A 451 -22.23 -17.84 -10.91
N ASP A 452 -21.71 -16.68 -10.52
CA ASP A 452 -22.41 -15.41 -10.60
C ASP A 452 -21.43 -14.23 -10.55
N ALA A 453 -21.94 -13.04 -10.91
CA ALA A 453 -21.16 -11.81 -10.95
C ALA A 453 -20.80 -11.25 -9.55
N THR A 454 -21.47 -11.70 -8.49
CA THR A 454 -21.17 -11.31 -7.10
C THR A 454 -20.00 -12.09 -6.51
N MET A 455 -19.50 -13.10 -7.24
CA MET A 455 -18.33 -13.89 -6.89
C MET A 455 -18.47 -14.61 -5.54
N THR A 456 -19.66 -15.11 -5.22
CA THR A 456 -19.95 -15.72 -3.91
C THR A 456 -19.79 -17.23 -3.90
N HIS A 457 -19.95 -17.90 -5.05
CA HIS A 457 -19.71 -19.34 -5.16
C HIS A 457 -18.85 -19.70 -6.38
N LEU A 458 -18.07 -20.78 -6.20
CA LEU A 458 -17.33 -21.43 -7.28
C LEU A 458 -18.20 -22.46 -7.99
N GLN A 459 -17.98 -22.62 -9.29
CA GLN A 459 -18.50 -23.76 -10.03
C GLN A 459 -18.03 -25.08 -9.42
N SER A 460 -18.84 -26.14 -9.52
CA SER A 460 -18.58 -27.43 -8.85
C SER A 460 -17.32 -28.15 -9.34
N TYR A 461 -16.93 -27.91 -10.60
CA TYR A 461 -15.76 -28.53 -11.23
C TYR A 461 -14.44 -27.79 -10.98
N VAL A 462 -14.45 -26.65 -10.29
CA VAL A 462 -13.22 -25.85 -10.07
C VAL A 462 -12.34 -26.51 -9.03
N ASP A 463 -11.09 -26.75 -9.40
CA ASP A 463 -10.05 -27.32 -8.56
C ASP A 463 -8.85 -26.37 -8.35
N GLN A 464 -7.88 -26.81 -7.55
CA GLN A 464 -6.68 -26.03 -7.23
C GLN A 464 -5.76 -25.80 -8.43
N ALA A 465 -5.74 -26.72 -9.41
CA ALA A 465 -4.90 -26.59 -10.60
C ALA A 465 -5.39 -25.45 -11.49
N MET A 466 -6.71 -25.32 -11.65
CA MET A 466 -7.31 -24.21 -12.38
C MET A 466 -7.01 -22.84 -11.75
N ILE A 467 -7.05 -22.75 -10.40
CA ILE A 467 -6.71 -21.49 -9.72
C ILE A 467 -5.22 -21.18 -9.85
N ASN A 468 -4.36 -22.18 -9.73
CA ASN A 468 -2.91 -22.03 -9.92
C ASN A 468 -2.54 -21.52 -11.32
N GLU A 469 -3.19 -22.07 -12.36
CA GLU A 469 -3.00 -21.61 -13.74
C GLU A 469 -3.37 -20.13 -13.91
N ASN A 470 -4.45 -19.67 -13.28
CA ASN A 470 -4.85 -18.27 -13.32
C ASN A 470 -3.87 -17.37 -12.55
N TYR A 471 -3.37 -17.81 -11.39
CA TYR A 471 -2.33 -17.07 -10.66
C TYR A 471 -1.06 -16.89 -11.51
N GLU A 472 -0.60 -17.96 -12.17
CA GLU A 472 0.59 -17.91 -13.03
C GLU A 472 0.40 -17.01 -14.26
N ARG A 473 -0.78 -17.04 -14.88
CA ARG A 473 -1.13 -16.14 -15.99
C ARG A 473 -1.02 -14.67 -15.59
N ALA A 474 -1.36 -14.31 -14.36
CA ALA A 474 -1.28 -12.92 -13.89
C ALA A 474 0.13 -12.33 -13.96
N GLN A 475 1.16 -13.16 -13.79
CA GLN A 475 2.54 -12.70 -13.67
C GLN A 475 3.11 -12.14 -14.97
N GLY A 476 2.67 -12.65 -16.13
CA GLY A 476 3.22 -12.27 -17.44
C GLY A 476 2.23 -11.69 -18.45
N SER A 477 0.93 -11.72 -18.17
CA SER A 477 -0.10 -11.37 -19.17
C SER A 477 -0.63 -9.94 -19.08
N PHE A 478 -0.16 -9.17 -18.11
CA PHE A 478 -0.64 -7.81 -17.85
C PHE A 478 0.51 -6.81 -18.01
N THR A 479 0.21 -5.66 -18.60
CA THR A 479 1.12 -4.51 -18.70
C THR A 479 0.69 -3.38 -17.77
N ASN A 480 -0.59 -3.35 -17.36
CA ASN A 480 -1.12 -2.37 -16.42
C ASN A 480 -1.25 -2.98 -15.01
N SER A 481 -0.60 -2.35 -14.02
CA SER A 481 -0.64 -2.80 -12.62
C SER A 481 -2.05 -2.82 -12.03
N SER A 482 -2.93 -1.89 -12.42
CA SER A 482 -4.33 -1.85 -11.96
C SER A 482 -5.15 -3.00 -12.51
N SER A 483 -5.03 -3.30 -13.82
CA SER A 483 -5.68 -4.47 -14.42
C SER A 483 -5.24 -5.77 -13.75
N ARG A 484 -3.92 -5.91 -13.52
CA ARG A 484 -3.39 -7.09 -12.83
C ARG A 484 -3.90 -7.19 -11.39
N ALA A 485 -3.94 -6.08 -10.65
CA ALA A 485 -4.43 -6.07 -9.27
C ALA A 485 -5.90 -6.49 -9.19
N ILE A 486 -6.74 -6.02 -10.12
CA ILE A 486 -8.14 -6.44 -10.23
C ILE A 486 -8.23 -7.94 -10.53
N TYR A 487 -7.44 -8.42 -11.48
CA TYR A 487 -7.41 -9.85 -11.84
C TYR A 487 -6.95 -10.72 -10.67
N LEU A 488 -5.83 -10.39 -10.02
CA LEU A 488 -5.32 -11.10 -8.84
C LEU A 488 -6.29 -11.07 -7.66
N SER A 489 -7.00 -9.95 -7.44
CA SER A 489 -8.07 -9.87 -6.43
C SER A 489 -9.14 -10.93 -6.71
N LYS A 490 -9.54 -11.09 -7.97
CA LYS A 490 -10.51 -12.12 -8.36
C LYS A 490 -9.96 -13.54 -8.19
N VAL A 491 -8.68 -13.76 -8.50
CA VAL A 491 -8.01 -15.05 -8.27
C VAL A 491 -7.99 -15.38 -6.78
N ASN A 492 -7.69 -14.39 -5.92
CA ASN A 492 -7.65 -14.57 -4.48
C ASN A 492 -9.04 -14.84 -3.87
N ILE A 493 -10.10 -14.25 -4.43
CA ILE A 493 -11.49 -14.58 -4.07
C ILE A 493 -11.77 -16.06 -4.42
N ALA A 494 -11.44 -16.48 -5.64
CA ALA A 494 -11.61 -17.89 -6.04
C ALA A 494 -10.81 -18.83 -5.13
N GLN A 495 -9.55 -18.49 -4.80
CA GLN A 495 -8.72 -19.28 -3.89
C GLN A 495 -9.32 -19.37 -2.49
N SER A 496 -9.80 -18.25 -1.94
CA SER A 496 -10.47 -18.23 -0.62
C SER A 496 -11.72 -19.11 -0.62
N LEU A 497 -12.56 -19.03 -1.67
CA LEU A 497 -13.75 -19.87 -1.79
C LEU A 497 -13.40 -21.36 -1.88
N LEU A 498 -12.31 -21.72 -2.57
CA LEU A 498 -11.86 -23.11 -2.64
C LEU A 498 -11.32 -23.59 -1.29
N LEU A 499 -10.48 -22.79 -0.62
CA LEU A 499 -9.94 -23.12 0.70
C LEU A 499 -11.02 -23.19 1.78
N LYS A 500 -12.08 -22.39 1.68
CA LYS A 500 -13.23 -22.49 2.61
C LYS A 500 -13.89 -23.86 2.57
N LYS A 501 -13.88 -24.57 1.43
CA LYS A 501 -14.38 -25.96 1.34
C LYS A 501 -13.53 -26.95 2.15
N THR A 502 -12.37 -26.56 2.66
CA THR A 502 -11.56 -27.40 3.56
C THR A 502 -12.06 -27.36 5.01
N ILE A 503 -12.95 -26.43 5.35
CA ILE A 503 -13.55 -26.30 6.68
C ILE A 503 -15.04 -26.64 6.57
N SER A 504 -15.49 -27.64 7.31
CA SER A 504 -16.90 -28.07 7.36
C SER A 504 -17.72 -27.16 8.27
N LYS A 505 -17.17 -26.82 9.45
CA LYS A 505 -17.77 -25.86 10.39
C LYS A 505 -16.72 -25.29 11.34
N VAL A 506 -17.02 -24.11 11.87
CA VAL A 506 -16.29 -23.52 13.01
C VAL A 506 -17.26 -23.37 14.16
N VAL A 507 -16.87 -23.83 15.35
CA VAL A 507 -17.66 -23.72 16.58
C VAL A 507 -16.89 -22.92 17.59
N ARG A 508 -17.47 -21.82 18.05
CA ARG A 508 -16.89 -20.96 19.09
C ARG A 508 -17.66 -21.12 20.40
N THR A 509 -16.90 -21.32 21.46
CA THR A 509 -17.39 -21.37 22.84
C THR A 509 -16.82 -20.20 23.64
N THR A 510 -17.18 -20.10 24.92
CA THR A 510 -16.58 -19.13 25.87
C THR A 510 -15.10 -19.38 26.14
N ASP A 511 -14.59 -20.58 25.91
CA ASP A 511 -13.24 -20.95 26.34
C ASP A 511 -12.37 -21.50 25.21
N SER A 512 -12.90 -21.67 24.00
CA SER A 512 -12.19 -22.29 22.88
C SER A 512 -12.89 -22.08 21.53
N LEU A 513 -12.12 -22.19 20.46
CA LEU A 513 -12.54 -22.22 19.07
C LEU A 513 -12.16 -23.57 18.47
N TYR A 514 -13.12 -24.20 17.81
CA TYR A 514 -12.99 -25.49 17.15
C TYR A 514 -13.17 -25.33 15.65
N VAL A 515 -12.19 -25.76 14.87
CA VAL A 515 -12.27 -25.83 13.40
C VAL A 515 -12.39 -27.29 13.00
N TYR A 516 -13.50 -27.62 12.34
CA TYR A 516 -13.74 -28.95 11.79
C TYR A 516 -13.32 -28.93 10.33
N PHE A 517 -12.38 -29.79 9.95
CA PHE A 517 -11.91 -29.91 8.59
C PHE A 517 -12.74 -30.91 7.79
N GLU A 518 -12.87 -30.66 6.49
CA GLU A 518 -13.36 -31.65 5.52
C GLU A 518 -12.24 -32.62 5.17
N GLY A 519 -12.41 -33.90 5.52
CA GLY A 519 -11.43 -34.96 5.31
C GLY A 519 -10.07 -34.69 5.96
N GLU A 520 -8.99 -34.94 5.22
CA GLU A 520 -7.60 -34.76 5.70
C GLU A 520 -6.91 -33.51 5.12
N THR A 521 -7.69 -32.53 4.63
CA THR A 521 -7.18 -31.28 4.02
C THR A 521 -6.24 -30.49 4.95
N PHE A 522 -6.42 -30.62 6.27
CA PHE A 522 -5.55 -30.02 7.28
C PHE A 522 -4.10 -30.51 7.26
N LYS A 523 -3.83 -31.65 6.61
CA LYS A 523 -2.47 -32.20 6.45
C LYS A 523 -1.68 -31.53 5.33
N THR A 524 -2.34 -30.83 4.41
CA THR A 524 -1.70 -30.28 3.20
C THR A 524 -1.59 -28.76 3.20
N HIS A 525 -2.14 -28.08 4.22
CA HIS A 525 -2.20 -26.62 4.30
C HIS A 525 -1.76 -26.11 5.67
N ASN A 526 -1.54 -24.80 5.75
CA ASN A 526 -1.11 -24.10 6.96
C ASN A 526 -2.22 -23.14 7.42
N TYR A 527 -2.89 -23.48 8.51
CA TYR A 527 -3.98 -22.70 9.09
C TYR A 527 -3.51 -21.96 10.32
N LYS A 528 -3.84 -20.68 10.45
CA LYS A 528 -3.48 -19.83 11.58
C LYS A 528 -4.70 -19.16 12.19
N LEU A 529 -4.75 -19.13 13.51
CA LEU A 529 -5.77 -18.46 14.29
C LEU A 529 -5.19 -17.16 14.83
N TYR A 530 -5.89 -16.07 14.57
CA TYR A 530 -5.65 -14.77 15.19
C TYR A 530 -6.83 -14.40 16.09
N VAL A 531 -6.51 -13.77 17.22
CA VAL A 531 -7.49 -13.28 18.20
C VAL A 531 -7.15 -11.82 18.48
N ASN A 532 -8.09 -10.91 18.21
CA ASN A 532 -7.90 -9.47 18.27
C ASN A 532 -6.66 -9.01 17.48
N GLY A 533 -6.43 -9.62 16.32
CA GLY A 533 -5.27 -9.35 15.46
C GLY A 533 -3.94 -9.97 15.93
N VAL A 534 -3.91 -10.66 17.06
CA VAL A 534 -2.71 -11.30 17.62
C VAL A 534 -2.69 -12.79 17.27
N TYR A 535 -1.53 -13.29 16.83
CA TYR A 535 -1.34 -14.72 16.59
C TYR A 535 -1.63 -15.53 17.85
N ALA A 536 -2.50 -16.53 17.75
CA ALA A 536 -2.89 -17.37 18.87
C ALA A 536 -2.40 -18.82 18.73
N SER A 537 -2.60 -19.45 17.57
CA SER A 537 -2.18 -20.84 17.33
C SER A 537 -2.21 -21.18 15.83
N GLU A 538 -1.66 -22.34 15.46
CA GLU A 538 -1.71 -22.83 14.08
C GLU A 538 -1.75 -24.35 13.95
N VAL A 539 -2.20 -24.82 12.79
CA VAL A 539 -2.00 -26.19 12.29
C VAL A 539 -1.25 -26.09 10.97
N THR A 540 -0.01 -26.55 10.96
CA THR A 540 0.89 -26.49 9.80
C THR A 540 1.11 -27.91 9.31
N GLN A 541 0.53 -28.25 8.16
CA GLN A 541 0.64 -29.57 7.52
C GLN A 541 0.34 -30.74 8.47
N GLY A 542 -0.76 -30.62 9.23
CA GLY A 542 -1.20 -31.64 10.19
C GLY A 542 -0.55 -31.56 11.57
N HIS A 543 0.46 -30.69 11.77
CA HIS A 543 1.10 -30.48 13.06
C HIS A 543 0.50 -29.25 13.76
N ALA A 544 -0.01 -29.45 14.98
CA ALA A 544 -0.56 -28.36 15.79
C ALA A 544 0.54 -27.66 16.60
N TYR A 545 0.49 -26.34 16.62
CA TYR A 545 1.36 -25.48 17.43
C TYR A 545 0.48 -24.56 18.27
N TYR A 546 0.77 -24.50 19.58
CA TYR A 546 -0.04 -23.77 20.57
C TYR A 546 -1.53 -24.15 20.53
N SER A 547 -1.82 -25.37 20.10
CA SER A 547 -3.16 -25.95 19.86
C SER A 547 -3.09 -27.47 19.83
N SER A 548 -4.23 -28.13 19.65
CA SER A 548 -4.32 -29.57 19.41
C SER A 548 -5.16 -29.87 18.18
N VAL A 549 -4.83 -30.96 17.47
CA VAL A 549 -5.63 -31.46 16.35
C VAL A 549 -5.86 -32.96 16.53
N SER A 550 -7.10 -33.41 16.47
CA SER A 550 -7.49 -34.82 16.59
C SER A 550 -8.73 -35.11 15.76
N ASN A 551 -8.72 -36.23 15.01
CA ASN A 551 -9.82 -36.66 14.16
C ASN A 551 -10.38 -35.54 13.23
N GLY A 552 -9.50 -34.71 12.66
CA GLY A 552 -9.89 -33.60 11.79
C GLY A 552 -10.48 -32.39 12.53
N ILE A 553 -10.34 -32.31 13.85
CA ILE A 553 -10.82 -31.20 14.67
C ILE A 553 -9.61 -30.49 15.28
N TRP A 554 -9.42 -29.22 14.93
CA TRP A 554 -8.45 -28.34 15.56
C TRP A 554 -9.10 -27.57 16.70
N SER A 555 -8.51 -27.63 17.89
CA SER A 555 -8.91 -26.88 19.08
C SER A 555 -7.81 -25.97 19.59
N SER A 556 -8.16 -24.70 19.83
CA SER A 556 -7.31 -23.71 20.49
C SER A 556 -7.14 -24.00 21.99
N VAL A 557 -6.05 -23.52 22.61
CA VAL A 557 -5.78 -23.71 24.06
C VAL A 557 -6.21 -22.51 24.93
N GLY A 558 -6.58 -21.37 24.32
CA GLY A 558 -6.86 -20.12 25.02
C GLY A 558 -8.36 -19.84 25.22
N LYS A 559 -8.70 -19.18 26.35
CA LYS A 559 -10.04 -18.62 26.59
C LYS A 559 -10.28 -17.41 25.71
N PHE A 560 -11.50 -17.28 25.20
CA PHE A 560 -11.90 -16.16 24.34
C PHE A 560 -13.14 -15.48 24.92
N ASP A 561 -13.07 -14.18 25.14
CA ASP A 561 -14.23 -13.42 25.57
C ASP A 561 -15.26 -13.33 24.45
N ARG A 562 -16.52 -13.07 24.80
CA ARG A 562 -17.62 -12.99 23.80
C ARG A 562 -17.38 -11.92 22.73
N ASP A 563 -16.66 -10.87 23.09
CA ASP A 563 -16.37 -9.73 22.23
C ASP A 563 -15.04 -9.86 21.48
N ASP A 564 -14.25 -10.92 21.72
CA ASP A 564 -13.01 -11.14 20.97
C ASP A 564 -13.29 -11.33 19.48
N HIS A 565 -12.45 -10.75 18.64
CA HIS A 565 -12.46 -10.94 17.20
C HIS A 565 -11.54 -12.11 16.83
N CYS A 566 -12.12 -13.22 16.36
CA CYS A 566 -11.37 -14.40 15.96
C CYS A 566 -11.32 -14.52 14.42
N GLU A 567 -10.13 -14.73 13.88
CA GLU A 567 -9.90 -14.93 12.44
C GLU A 567 -9.16 -16.26 12.23
N VAL A 568 -9.74 -17.16 11.45
CA VAL A 568 -9.03 -18.35 10.94
C VAL A 568 -8.63 -18.06 9.51
N SER A 569 -7.33 -18.16 9.26
CA SER A 569 -6.73 -17.93 7.96
C SER A 569 -5.96 -19.16 7.48
N CYS A 570 -5.78 -19.28 6.18
CA CYS A 570 -4.93 -20.27 5.56
C CYS A 570 -3.93 -19.58 4.63
N GLY A 571 -2.64 -19.89 4.80
CA GLY A 571 -1.62 -19.45 3.85
C GLY A 571 -1.67 -20.32 2.59
N TYR A 572 -1.69 -19.71 1.41
CA TYR A 572 -1.55 -20.41 0.14
C TYR A 572 -0.75 -19.55 -0.85
N LYS A 573 0.34 -20.11 -1.40
CA LYS A 573 1.36 -19.36 -2.15
C LYS A 573 1.75 -18.07 -1.39
N ASP A 574 1.65 -16.91 -2.03
CA ASP A 574 2.06 -15.61 -1.50
C ASP A 574 0.93 -14.80 -0.88
N ALA A 575 -0.15 -15.47 -0.47
CA ALA A 575 -1.32 -14.82 0.08
C ALA A 575 -1.89 -15.57 1.30
N THR A 576 -2.33 -14.77 2.27
CA THR A 576 -3.09 -15.22 3.44
C THR A 576 -4.57 -15.06 3.14
N HIS A 577 -5.33 -16.16 3.20
CA HIS A 577 -6.77 -16.16 2.94
C HIS A 577 -7.56 -16.34 4.22
N ILE A 578 -8.45 -15.38 4.53
CA ILE A 578 -9.38 -15.51 5.65
C ILE A 578 -10.47 -16.50 5.28
N LEU A 579 -10.59 -17.57 6.07
CA LEU A 579 -11.58 -18.63 5.87
C LEU A 579 -12.77 -18.48 6.81
N TYR A 580 -12.53 -17.93 8.01
CA TYR A 580 -13.55 -17.61 8.99
C TYR A 580 -13.18 -16.34 9.74
N GLU A 581 -14.18 -15.51 10.01
CA GLU A 581 -14.07 -14.30 10.82
C GLU A 581 -15.30 -14.21 11.71
N SER A 582 -15.08 -14.05 13.01
CA SER A 582 -16.17 -14.13 13.98
C SER A 582 -17.13 -12.95 13.91
N LYS A 583 -18.43 -13.23 13.93
CA LYS A 583 -19.51 -12.25 14.10
C LYS A 583 -20.17 -12.40 15.48
N ARG A 584 -20.87 -11.36 15.94
CA ARG A 584 -21.55 -11.33 17.25
C ARG A 584 -22.55 -12.49 17.48
N ALA A 585 -23.02 -13.13 16.41
CA ALA A 585 -23.97 -14.25 16.41
C ALA A 585 -23.33 -15.64 16.58
N ASP A 586 -22.00 -15.77 16.52
CA ASP A 586 -21.31 -17.08 16.41
C ASP A 586 -21.20 -17.86 17.74
N THR A 587 -21.92 -17.44 18.79
CA THR A 587 -21.92 -18.11 20.09
C THR A 587 -22.99 -19.21 20.11
N LEU A 588 -22.59 -20.46 19.85
CA LEU A 588 -23.48 -21.63 19.93
C LEU A 588 -22.89 -22.70 20.88
N SER A 589 -23.75 -23.27 21.73
CA SER A 589 -23.40 -24.33 22.67
C SER A 589 -23.17 -25.67 21.97
N LEU A 590 -22.13 -26.40 22.37
CA LEU A 590 -21.67 -27.71 21.85
C LEU A 590 -22.71 -28.86 21.82
N SER A 591 -23.96 -28.66 22.26
CA SER A 591 -24.93 -29.73 22.52
C SER A 591 -26.04 -29.93 21.49
N SER A 592 -26.04 -29.25 20.34
CA SER A 592 -27.07 -29.46 19.32
C SER A 592 -26.54 -30.25 18.12
N GLU A 593 -26.68 -31.57 18.18
CA GLU A 593 -26.79 -32.40 16.98
C GLU A 593 -28.09 -32.02 16.25
N VAL A 594 -27.99 -31.48 15.05
CA VAL A 594 -29.12 -31.41 14.10
C VAL A 594 -28.62 -31.98 12.75
N PRO A 595 -29.39 -32.86 12.09
CA PRO A 595 -28.93 -33.57 10.89
C PRO A 595 -28.99 -32.68 9.65
N TYR A 596 -28.05 -32.92 8.74
CA TYR A 596 -27.88 -32.41 7.36
C TYR A 596 -28.98 -31.56 6.68
N ALA A 597 -28.49 -30.56 5.94
CA ALA A 597 -29.01 -29.90 4.73
C ALA A 597 -29.35 -28.40 4.88
N ASP A 598 -28.83 -27.63 3.92
CA ASP A 598 -29.10 -26.25 3.55
C ASP A 598 -28.56 -25.07 4.39
N VAL A 599 -27.59 -24.39 3.76
CA VAL A 599 -27.58 -22.95 3.43
C VAL A 599 -28.28 -22.01 4.44
N THR A 600 -27.51 -21.17 5.13
CA THR A 600 -28.04 -19.89 5.59
C THR A 600 -27.96 -18.88 4.45
N TYR A 601 -29.07 -18.75 3.71
CA TYR A 601 -29.33 -17.63 2.82
C TYR A 601 -29.48 -16.35 3.66
N CYS A 602 -28.85 -15.27 3.20
CA CYS A 602 -29.33 -13.93 3.47
C CYS A 602 -30.65 -13.73 2.72
N ASP A 603 -31.72 -13.36 3.42
CA ASP A 603 -32.90 -12.77 2.83
C ASP A 603 -33.00 -11.33 3.37
N HIS A 604 -32.73 -10.34 2.51
CA HIS A 604 -33.04 -8.95 2.79
C HIS A 604 -34.25 -8.57 1.94
N GLY A 605 -35.43 -8.75 2.53
CA GLY A 605 -36.63 -8.03 2.13
C GLY A 605 -36.66 -6.65 2.77
N LEU A 606 -36.72 -5.63 1.90
CA LEU A 606 -36.82 -4.17 2.08
C LEU A 606 -35.51 -3.37 2.12
#